data_AF-A0A817G103-F1
#
_entry.id   AF-A0A817G103-F1
#
_cell.length_a   1.000
_cell.length_b   1.000
_cell.length_c   1.000
_cell.angle_alpha   90.00
_cell.angle_beta   90.00
_cell.angle_gamma   90.00
#
_symmetry.space_group_name_H-M   'P 1'
#
loop_
_entity.id
_entity.type
_entity.pdbx_description
1 polymer ?
#
loop_
_entity_poly.entity_id
_entity_poly.type
_entity_poly.pdbx_seq_one_letter_code
_entity_poly.pdbx_strand_id
1 'polypeptide(L)' 'MAFYSGEEFIRQELSQQERQSYQKAFDYYLRSLKLVENRANLHDVYRTLSWKLSNSYFTMITSLQDYAPLSRMSQEDVK' A
#
# COMPACT_ATOMS: atom_id res chain seq x y z
N MET A 1 -22.51 8.39 30.40
CA MET A 1 -21.72 7.21 30.04
C MET A 1 -22.14 6.78 28.65
N ALA A 2 -21.41 7.22 27.62
CA ALA A 2 -21.63 6.77 26.25
C ALA A 2 -20.74 5.55 26.02
N PHE A 3 -21.36 4.39 25.82
CA PHE A 3 -20.69 3.19 25.36
C PHE A 3 -20.32 3.43 23.89
N TYR A 4 -19.08 3.84 23.64
CA TYR A 4 -18.51 3.68 22.32
C TYR A 4 -18.27 2.19 22.13
N SER A 5 -19.15 1.56 21.36
CA SER A 5 -18.97 0.20 20.87
C SER A 5 -17.68 0.17 20.06
N GLY A 6 -16.61 -0.27 20.72
CA GLY A 6 -15.34 -0.59 20.12
C GLY A 6 -15.48 -1.81 19.22
N GLU A 7 -16.07 -1.62 18.05
CA GLU A 7 -15.66 -2.41 16.90
C GLU A 7 -14.36 -1.78 16.39
N GLU A 8 -13.27 -2.05 17.11
CA GLU A 8 -11.95 -2.07 16.48
C GLU A 8 -12.07 -3.10 15.35
N PHE A 9 -12.33 -2.58 14.16
CA PHE A 9 -12.39 -3.33 12.93
C PHE A 9 -10.99 -3.92 12.74
N ILE A 10 -10.75 -5.11 13.28
CA ILE A 10 -9.50 -5.86 13.12
C ILE A 10 -9.44 -6.24 11.65
N ARG A 11 -8.94 -5.32 10.84
CA ARG A 11 -8.83 -5.43 9.39
C ARG A 11 -7.61 -6.31 9.17
N GLN A 12 -7.80 -7.61 9.00
CA GLN A 12 -6.71 -8.58 9.09
C GLN A 12 -5.85 -8.66 7.82
N GLU A 13 -6.25 -8.06 6.70
CA GLU A 13 -5.45 -7.98 5.48
C GLU A 13 -5.86 -6.77 4.61
N LEU A 14 -4.94 -6.28 3.77
CA LEU A 14 -5.31 -5.39 2.65
C LEU A 14 -6.39 -6.06 1.81
N SER A 15 -7.50 -5.37 1.57
CA SER A 15 -8.57 -5.88 0.73
C SER A 15 -8.11 -6.09 -0.72
N GLN A 16 -8.79 -6.97 -1.44
CA GLN A 16 -8.49 -7.19 -2.87
C GLN A 16 -8.59 -5.88 -3.68
N GLN A 17 -9.53 -5.00 -3.34
CA GLN A 17 -9.72 -3.71 -3.99
C GLN A 17 -8.55 -2.74 -3.74
N GLU A 18 -8.00 -2.71 -2.52
CA GLU A 18 -6.82 -1.91 -2.20
C GLU A 18 -5.58 -2.43 -2.93
N ARG A 19 -5.36 -3.75 -2.94
CA ARG A 19 -4.26 -4.37 -3.71
C ARG A 19 -4.35 -4.01 -5.20
N GLN A 20 -5.54 -4.09 -5.79
CA GLN A 20 -5.77 -3.68 -7.18
C GLN A 20 -5.53 -2.19 -7.41
N SER A 21 -5.88 -1.33 -6.45
CA SER A 21 -5.66 0.11 -6.55
C SER A 21 -4.18 0.47 -6.49
N TYR A 22 -3.43 -0.15 -5.57
CA TYR A 22 -1.97 0.01 -5.50
C TYR A 22 -1.29 -0.51 -6.77
N GLN A 23 -1.69 -1.68 -7.27
CA GLN A 23 -1.15 -2.23 -8.51
C GLN A 23 -1.35 -1.26 -9.70
N LYS A 24 -2.55 -0.70 -9.85
CA LYS A 24 -2.83 0.30 -10.90
C LYS A 24 -1.98 1.56 -10.74
N ALA A 25 -1.80 2.04 -9.51
CA ALA A 25 -0.97 3.21 -9.24
C ALA A 25 0.51 2.96 -9.58
N PHE A 26 1.04 1.79 -9.21
CA PHE A 26 2.41 1.40 -9.53
C PHE A 26 2.62 1.26 -11.04
N ASP A 27 1.71 0.58 -11.75
CA ASP A 27 1.77 0.46 -13.20
C ASP A 27 1.77 1.84 -13.89
N TYR A 28 0.94 2.76 -13.41
CA TYR A 28 0.89 4.12 -13.94
C TYR A 28 2.21 4.87 -13.73
N TYR A 29 2.71 4.91 -12.49
CA TYR A 29 3.95 5.63 -12.18
C TYR A 29 5.18 5.03 -12.87
N LEU A 30 5.29 3.70 -12.94
CA LEU A 30 6.39 3.03 -13.63
C LEU A 30 6.37 3.29 -15.13
N ARG A 31 5.19 3.30 -15.77
CA ARG A 31 5.06 3.67 -17.18
C ARG A 31 5.43 5.14 -17.41
N SER A 32 4.96 6.03 -16.55
CA SER A 32 5.32 7.45 -16.62
C SER A 32 6.83 7.66 -16.46
N LEU A 33 7.49 6.96 -15.54
CA LEU A 33 8.94 7.01 -15.36
C LEU A 33 9.68 6.58 -16.62
N LYS A 34 9.31 5.46 -17.25
CA LYS A 34 9.90 5.00 -18.52
C LYS A 34 9.76 6.02 -19.65
N LEU A 35 8.67 6.79 -19.69
CA LEU A 35 8.44 7.81 -20.72
C LEU A 35 9.30 9.06 -20.51
N VAL A 36 9.67 9.37 -19.27
CA VAL A 36 10.46 10.57 -18.93
C VAL A 36 11.94 10.29 -18.73
N GLU A 37 12.35 9.04 -18.51
CA GLU A 37 13.75 8.62 -18.29
C GLU A 37 14.71 9.08 -19.40
N ASN A 38 14.22 9.12 -20.65
CA ASN A 38 15.02 9.56 -21.80
C ASN A 38 14.90 11.06 -22.11
N ARG A 39 14.22 11.84 -21.27
CA ARG A 39 13.94 13.27 -21.51
C ARG A 39 14.63 14.12 -20.45
N ALA A 40 15.82 14.63 -20.78
CA ALA A 40 16.61 15.52 -19.90
C ALA A 40 15.82 16.73 -19.38
N ASN A 41 14.85 17.21 -20.17
CA ASN A 41 14.04 18.39 -19.86
C ASN A 41 12.95 18.12 -18.80
N LEU A 42 12.71 16.86 -18.43
CA LEU A 42 11.62 16.45 -17.54
C LEU A 42 12.11 15.99 -16.16
N HIS A 43 13.28 16.47 -15.72
CA HIS A 43 13.87 16.11 -14.44
C HIS A 43 12.92 16.32 -13.25
N ASP A 44 12.19 17.44 -13.21
CA ASP A 44 11.23 17.71 -12.13
C ASP A 44 10.05 16.74 -12.12
N VAL A 45 9.60 16.32 -13.31
CA VAL A 45 8.54 15.32 -13.47
C VAL A 45 9.04 13.95 -13.00
N TYR A 46 10.26 13.56 -13.39
CA TYR A 46 10.91 12.34 -12.93
C TYR A 46 11.05 12.31 -11.40
N ARG A 47 11.53 13.39 -10.79
CA ARG A 47 11.64 13.53 -9.33
C ARG A 47 10.28 13.38 -8.65
N THR A 48 9.26 14.06 -9.19
CA THR A 48 7.91 14.02 -8.63
C THR A 48 7.29 12.62 -8.72
N LEU A 49 7.45 11.94 -9.86
CA LEU A 49 6.97 10.57 -10.06
C LEU A 49 7.67 9.59 -9.13
N SER A 50 8.99 9.73 -8.98
CA SER A 50 9.79 8.92 -8.05
C SER A 50 9.32 9.09 -6.62
N TRP A 51 9.12 10.34 -6.17
CA TRP A 51 8.59 10.62 -4.84
C TRP A 51 7.20 10.01 -4.62
N LYS A 52 6.29 10.18 -5.59
CA LYS A 52 4.94 9.60 -5.51
C LYS A 52 4.97 8.08 -5.42
N LEU A 53 5.82 7.43 -6.22
CA LEU A 53 5.99 5.98 -6.20
C LEU A 53 6.52 5.50 -4.84
N SER A 54 7.58 6.15 -4.31
CA SER A 54 8.12 5.85 -2.98
C SER A 54 7.06 6.02 -1.88
N ASN A 55 6.28 7.09 -1.93
CA ASN A 55 5.22 7.33 -0.94
C ASN A 55 4.12 6.25 -1.01
N SER A 56 3.71 5.84 -2.21
CA SER A 56 2.74 4.75 -2.38
C SER A 56 3.27 3.41 -1.86
N TYR A 57 4.54 3.08 -2.10
CA TYR A 57 5.16 1.88 -1.49
C TYR A 57 5.21 1.98 0.03
N PHE A 58 5.61 3.13 0.57
CA PHE A 58 5.66 3.36 2.01
C PHE A 58 4.28 3.16 2.65
N THR A 59 3.23 3.80 2.12
CA THR A 59 1.85 3.64 2.63
C THR A 59 1.38 2.19 2.56
N MET A 60 1.69 1.47 1.47
CA MET A 60 1.33 0.06 1.35
C MET A 60 2.05 -0.80 2.41
N ILE A 61 3.35 -0.58 2.64
CA ILE A 61 4.14 -1.30 3.64
C ILE A 61 3.63 -1.02 5.05
N THR A 62 3.37 0.24 5.41
CA THR A 62 2.78 0.59 6.71
C THR A 62 1.42 -0.07 6.89
N SER A 63 0.55 -0.02 5.86
CA SER A 63 -0.73 -0.72 5.89
C SER A 63 -0.55 -2.22 6.15
N LEU A 64 0.42 -2.87 5.51
CA LEU A 64 0.72 -4.29 5.72
C LEU A 64 1.24 -4.60 7.12
N GLN A 65 2.01 -3.70 7.73
CA GLN A 65 2.50 -3.86 9.10
C GLN A 65 1.36 -3.73 10.12
N ASP A 66 0.40 -2.84 9.88
CA ASP A 66 -0.81 -2.72 10.69
C ASP A 66 -1.76 -3.93 10.54
N TYR A 67 -1.56 -4.77 9.52
CA TYR A 67 -2.34 -5.96 9.21
C TYR A 67 -1.59 -7.28 9.49
N ALA A 68 -0.64 -7.31 10.42
CA ALA A 68 0.16 -8.49 10.71
C ALA A 68 -0.72 -9.74 11.00
N PRO A 69 -0.52 -10.86 10.26
CA PRO A 69 -1.46 -11.98 10.28
C PRO A 69 -1.26 -12.83 11.54
N LEU A 70 -2.14 -12.67 12.53
CA LEU A 70 -2.34 -13.70 13.56
C LEU A 70 -2.97 -14.98 12.99
N SER A 71 -3.39 -14.98 11.72
CA SER A 71 -4.13 -16.07 11.06
C SER A 71 -3.34 -17.38 10.86
N ARG A 72 -2.02 -17.39 11.09
CA ARG A 72 -1.20 -18.62 11.01
C ARG A 72 -0.84 -19.25 12.35
N MET A 73 -0.88 -18.52 13.45
CA MET A 73 -0.57 -19.10 14.77
C MET A 73 -1.81 -19.66 15.47
N SER A 74 -3.01 -19.15 15.16
CA SER A 74 -4.23 -19.56 15.86
C SER A 74 -4.87 -20.87 15.37
N GLN A 75 -4.31 -21.55 14.37
CA GLN A 75 -4.78 -22.87 13.93
C GLN A 75 -3.97 -24.05 14.51
N GLU A 76 -2.81 -23.80 15.13
CA GLU A 76 -2.00 -24.86 15.75
C GLU A 76 -2.34 -25.07 17.24
N ASP A 77 -3.02 -24.12 17.90
CA ASP A 77 -3.42 -24.21 19.32
C ASP A 77 -4.83 -24.78 19.56
N VAL A 78 -5.47 -25.36 18.54
CA VAL A 78 -6.70 -26.15 18.70
C VAL A 78 -6.43 -27.60 18.31
N LYS A 79 -5.63 -28.29 19.12
CA LYS A 79 -5.62 -29.76 19.12
C LYS A 79 -5.31 -30.33 20.49
#